data_AF-A0A7J9W6M0-F1
#
_entry.id   AF-A0A7J9W6M0-F1
#
_cell.length_a   1.000
_cell.length_b   1.000
_cell.length_c   1.000
_cell.angle_alpha   90.00
_cell.angle_beta   90.00
_cell.angle_gamma   90.00
#
_symmetry.space_group_name_H-M   'P 1'
#
loop_
_entity.id
_entity.type
_entity.pdbx_description
1 polymer ?
#
loop_
_entity_poly.entity_id
_entity_poly.type
_entity_poly.pdbx_seq_one_letter_code
_entity_poly.pdbx_strand_id
1 'polypeptide(L)'
;MQRAGRREHGGEQGGGAAGEGRAGHGYDPATHAANGRSRICSPVVSTESRERAAVEDRAQRSYLPAVYGCWPAADPEAPTVLVYGYHDVQPVDPLDAWQHPPFEPTVVGEQLHGRGASDDKGQMLMHLLGVQAHLEATGAHAPAVTVKLLVEGEEESRSPHIAALLADHSDELACDAIVVTDTGMYSRDTPSMCTGMRGMADAEVVFHGADMDLHSGQFRGAVPNPVTELARMLAALHDDEGRVAIPGFYDDVREPPVAERAAFARLPFDEFDAPLAFLGVGLPDDRIHAPNEKVEIPLLHRGAEAAALLWRLLDERREELGFGS
;
A
#
# COMPACT_ATOMS: atom_id res chain seq x y z
N MET A 1 62.58 -20.12 32.04
CA MET A 1 63.66 -20.81 31.30
C MET A 1 63.22 -22.25 31.09
N GLN A 2 63.54 -22.85 29.94
CA GLN A 2 63.13 -24.21 29.49
C GLN A 2 61.64 -24.43 29.13
N ARG A 3 61.47 -25.29 28.12
CA ARG A 3 60.23 -25.70 27.40
C ARG A 3 60.05 -27.21 27.54
N ALA A 4 58.84 -27.70 27.24
CA ALA A 4 58.47 -28.94 26.51
C ALA A 4 57.23 -29.61 27.16
N GLY A 5 56.32 -30.27 26.43
CA GLY A 5 56.21 -30.46 24.98
C GLY A 5 54.95 -31.25 24.61
N ARG A 6 54.49 -31.14 23.35
CA ARG A 6 53.31 -31.84 22.80
C ARG A 6 53.34 -33.36 22.98
N ARG A 7 52.15 -33.96 23.17
CA ARG A 7 51.71 -35.15 22.40
C ARG A 7 50.22 -35.02 22.07
N GLU A 8 49.85 -35.45 20.87
CA GLU A 8 48.48 -35.54 20.37
C GLU A 8 48.11 -37.02 20.09
N HIS A 9 46.81 -37.25 19.87
CA HIS A 9 46.14 -38.36 19.16
C HIS A 9 45.64 -39.60 19.92
N GLY A 10 44.36 -39.91 19.66
CA GLY A 10 43.76 -41.25 19.69
C GLY A 10 42.49 -41.37 20.54
N GLY A 11 41.29 -41.21 19.97
CA GLY A 11 40.03 -41.43 20.70
C GLY A 11 38.78 -40.92 19.97
N GLU A 12 38.12 -41.82 19.25
CA GLU A 12 37.06 -41.63 18.26
C GLU A 12 35.63 -41.34 18.82
N GLN A 13 34.75 -40.87 17.91
CA GLN A 13 33.27 -40.98 17.90
C GLN A 13 32.37 -40.09 18.81
N GLY A 14 31.31 -39.55 18.19
CA GLY A 14 30.19 -38.87 18.87
C GLY A 14 29.55 -37.74 18.04
N GLY A 15 28.67 -38.06 17.09
CA GLY A 15 27.94 -37.04 16.32
C GLY A 15 26.81 -36.38 17.12
N GLY A 16 26.62 -35.07 16.93
CA GLY A 16 25.51 -34.29 17.49
C GLY A 16 25.34 -32.99 16.70
N ALA A 17 24.12 -32.73 16.22
CA ALA A 17 23.87 -31.61 15.30
C ALA A 17 24.06 -30.25 15.98
N ALA A 18 24.78 -29.34 15.32
CA ALA A 18 24.75 -27.92 15.67
C ALA A 18 23.42 -27.34 15.20
N GLY A 19 22.55 -26.96 16.14
CA GLY A 19 21.31 -26.27 15.83
C GLY A 19 21.59 -24.85 15.34
N GLU A 20 21.07 -24.51 14.17
CA GLU A 20 21.15 -23.16 13.61
C GLU A 20 20.38 -22.18 14.49
N GLY A 21 21.06 -21.12 14.94
CA GLY A 21 20.40 -20.03 15.64
C GLY A 21 19.49 -19.27 14.67
N ARG A 22 18.17 -19.32 14.89
CA ARG A 22 17.23 -18.46 14.18
C ARG A 22 17.57 -16.99 14.47
N ALA A 23 18.11 -16.30 13.48
CA ALA A 23 18.16 -14.84 13.49
C ALA A 23 16.73 -14.29 13.59
N GLY A 24 16.55 -13.19 14.32
CA GLY A 24 15.28 -12.48 14.33
C GLY A 24 14.95 -11.95 12.93
N HIS A 25 13.67 -11.91 12.59
CA HIS A 25 13.18 -11.31 11.35
C HIS A 25 13.35 -9.79 11.39
N GLY A 26 14.58 -9.33 11.16
CA GLY A 26 14.85 -7.97 10.74
C GLY A 26 14.55 -7.82 9.24
N TYR A 27 13.98 -6.67 8.89
CA TYR A 27 13.76 -6.23 7.51
C TYR A 27 15.05 -6.33 6.67
N ASP A 28 15.02 -7.10 5.58
CA ASP A 28 16.13 -7.25 4.64
C ASP A 28 15.82 -6.56 3.29
N PRO A 29 16.45 -5.40 2.99
CA PRO A 29 16.31 -4.72 1.71
C PRO A 29 16.75 -5.56 0.50
N ALA A 30 17.64 -6.54 0.67
CA ALA A 30 18.15 -7.35 -0.43
C ALA A 30 17.10 -8.31 -0.99
N THR A 31 16.14 -8.74 -0.16
CA THR A 31 15.04 -9.62 -0.61
C THR A 31 14.10 -8.90 -1.59
N HIS A 32 13.91 -7.58 -1.43
CA HIS A 32 13.11 -6.77 -2.38
C HIS A 32 13.88 -6.47 -3.68
N ALA A 33 15.19 -6.21 -3.59
CA ALA A 33 16.05 -5.96 -4.76
C ALA A 33 16.09 -7.14 -5.77
N ALA A 34 15.89 -8.37 -5.32
CA ALA A 34 15.80 -9.55 -6.19
C ALA A 34 14.51 -9.60 -7.03
N ASN A 35 13.42 -9.00 -6.54
CA ASN A 35 12.11 -8.94 -7.21
C ASN A 35 11.90 -7.63 -8.00
N GLY A 36 12.83 -6.66 -7.89
CA GLY A 36 12.78 -5.31 -8.49
C GLY A 36 12.92 -5.23 -10.02
N ARG A 37 12.17 -6.05 -10.77
CA ARG A 37 11.99 -5.91 -12.22
C ARG A 37 10.52 -5.99 -12.65
N SER A 38 9.64 -5.31 -11.92
CA SER A 38 8.30 -4.92 -12.41
C SER A 38 8.44 -3.97 -13.61
N ARG A 39 8.71 -4.54 -14.79
CA ARG A 39 8.36 -3.89 -16.05
C ARG A 39 6.88 -4.14 -16.29
N ILE A 40 6.06 -3.10 -16.18
CA ILE A 40 4.65 -3.18 -16.61
C ILE A 40 4.64 -3.39 -18.13
N CYS A 41 4.55 -4.65 -18.55
CA CYS A 41 4.31 -5.05 -19.92
C CYS A 41 2.79 -5.21 -20.11
N SER A 42 2.14 -4.23 -20.72
CA SER A 42 0.81 -4.40 -21.30
C SER A 42 0.81 -3.90 -22.75
N PRO A 43 0.28 -4.67 -23.73
CA PRO A 43 0.31 -4.30 -25.14
C PRO A 43 -0.78 -3.29 -25.55
N VAL A 44 -1.50 -2.69 -24.59
CA VAL A 44 -2.59 -1.72 -24.84
C VAL A 44 -2.21 -0.29 -24.39
N VAL A 45 -0.93 0.06 -24.57
CA VAL A 45 -0.50 1.45 -24.65
C VAL A 45 -0.19 1.71 -26.12
N SER A 46 -0.95 2.59 -26.77
CA SER A 46 -0.68 2.92 -28.17
C SER A 46 0.72 3.51 -28.30
N THR A 47 1.44 3.12 -29.36
CA THR A 47 2.86 3.47 -29.58
C THR A 47 3.15 4.96 -29.82
N GLU A 48 2.17 5.83 -29.62
CA GLU A 48 2.31 7.30 -29.62
C GLU A 48 2.28 7.92 -28.21
N SER A 49 1.94 7.14 -27.18
CA SER A 49 2.20 7.48 -25.77
C SER A 49 3.71 7.48 -25.55
N ARG A 50 4.31 8.65 -25.78
CA ARG A 50 5.77 8.84 -25.74
C ARG A 50 6.34 8.33 -24.42
N GLU A 51 7.32 7.43 -24.51
CA GLU A 51 8.25 7.11 -23.42
C GLU A 51 9.02 8.39 -23.02
N ARG A 52 8.41 9.21 -22.16
CA ARG A 52 9.04 10.34 -21.49
C ARG A 52 8.95 10.10 -19.99
N ALA A 53 10.08 10.26 -19.33
CA ALA A 53 10.28 10.09 -17.90
C ALA A 53 10.17 8.64 -17.38
N ALA A 54 11.18 7.82 -17.70
CA ALA A 54 11.94 7.30 -16.57
C ALA A 54 12.61 8.52 -15.93
N VAL A 55 12.25 8.86 -14.69
CA VAL A 55 12.85 9.99 -13.97
C VAL A 55 14.28 9.60 -13.59
N GLU A 56 15.24 9.94 -14.46
CA GLU A 56 16.66 9.74 -14.19
C GLU A 56 17.13 10.68 -13.08
N ASP A 57 17.62 10.04 -12.02
CA ASP A 57 18.15 10.59 -10.77
C ASP A 57 19.06 11.82 -10.97
N ARG A 58 18.69 12.94 -10.33
CA ARG A 58 19.52 14.16 -10.23
C ARG A 58 20.25 14.31 -8.89
N ALA A 59 20.11 13.37 -7.95
CA ALA A 59 20.45 13.58 -6.54
C ALA A 59 21.16 12.42 -5.80
N GLN A 60 21.42 11.26 -6.42
CA GLN A 60 22.03 10.08 -5.78
C GLN A 60 21.26 9.61 -4.53
N ARG A 61 19.92 9.65 -4.59
CA ARG A 61 19.04 9.07 -3.58
C ARG A 61 18.60 7.68 -4.04
N SER A 62 18.67 6.68 -3.16
CA SER A 62 18.26 5.31 -3.46
C SER A 62 16.76 5.14 -3.23
N TYR A 63 15.94 5.74 -4.10
CA TYR A 63 14.49 5.54 -4.13
C TYR A 63 14.12 4.30 -4.97
N LEU A 64 13.01 3.63 -4.63
CA LEU A 64 12.39 2.69 -5.56
C LEU A 64 11.70 3.48 -6.70
N PRO A 65 11.75 3.02 -7.97
CA PRO A 65 11.30 3.83 -9.10
C PRO A 65 9.80 4.16 -9.04
N ALA A 66 9.46 5.43 -9.24
CA ALA A 66 8.10 5.85 -9.57
C ALA A 66 7.92 5.93 -11.10
N VAL A 67 6.68 5.74 -11.57
CA VAL A 67 6.28 5.84 -12.97
C VAL A 67 5.34 7.03 -13.13
N TYR A 68 5.62 7.89 -14.10
CA TYR A 68 4.72 8.96 -14.52
C TYR A 68 4.20 8.71 -15.94
N GLY A 69 2.93 9.01 -16.18
CA GLY A 69 2.29 8.98 -17.49
C GLY A 69 1.35 10.15 -17.67
N CYS A 70 1.18 10.62 -18.91
CA CYS A 70 0.25 11.71 -19.23
C CYS A 70 -0.43 11.45 -20.58
N TRP A 71 -1.76 11.40 -20.56
CA TRP A 71 -2.64 11.26 -21.72
C TRP A 71 -3.43 12.57 -21.88
N PRO A 72 -3.03 13.48 -22.78
CA PRO A 72 -3.71 14.75 -22.96
C PRO A 72 -5.10 14.57 -23.55
N ALA A 73 -6.04 15.42 -23.13
CA ALA A 73 -7.34 15.55 -23.77
C ALA A 73 -7.24 16.11 -25.20
N ALA A 74 -8.33 15.99 -25.97
CA ALA A 74 -8.44 16.64 -27.27
C ALA A 74 -8.65 18.17 -27.15
N ASP A 75 -9.35 18.63 -26.11
CA ASP A 75 -9.50 20.05 -25.75
C ASP A 75 -8.34 20.44 -24.81
N PRO A 76 -7.44 21.38 -25.17
CA PRO A 76 -6.37 21.84 -24.29
C PRO A 76 -6.87 22.54 -23.01
N GLU A 77 -8.10 23.02 -23.01
CA GLU A 77 -8.74 23.68 -21.86
C GLU A 77 -9.56 22.71 -20.99
N ALA A 78 -9.55 21.40 -21.31
CA ALA A 78 -10.21 20.39 -20.49
C ALA A 78 -9.41 20.13 -19.18
N PRO A 79 -10.10 19.79 -18.07
CA PRO A 79 -9.45 19.54 -16.78
C PRO A 79 -8.31 18.50 -16.84
N THR A 80 -7.30 18.70 -16.00
CA THR A 80 -6.22 17.76 -15.76
C THR A 80 -6.46 17.00 -14.46
N VAL A 81 -6.53 15.67 -14.55
CA VAL A 81 -6.75 14.77 -13.41
C VAL A 81 -5.52 13.91 -13.19
N LEU A 82 -4.97 13.92 -11.98
CA LEU A 82 -3.89 13.03 -11.56
C LEU A 82 -4.44 11.82 -10.80
N VAL A 83 -4.27 10.62 -11.35
CA VAL A 83 -4.49 9.37 -10.61
C VAL A 83 -3.19 9.01 -9.89
N TYR A 84 -3.28 8.76 -8.59
CA TYR A 84 -2.18 8.27 -7.76
C TYR A 84 -2.48 6.84 -7.26
N GLY A 85 -1.42 6.02 -7.25
CA GLY A 85 -1.39 4.66 -6.71
C GLY A 85 0.05 4.15 -6.66
N TYR A 86 0.25 2.83 -6.54
CA TYR A 86 1.59 2.25 -6.36
C TYR A 86 1.78 0.84 -6.97
N HIS A 87 3.04 0.37 -7.02
CA HIS A 87 3.42 -0.93 -7.62
C HIS A 87 4.31 -1.83 -6.74
N ASP A 88 4.83 -1.33 -5.62
CA ASP A 88 5.32 -2.20 -4.56
C ASP A 88 4.15 -2.91 -3.86
N VAL A 89 4.46 -3.94 -3.07
CA VAL A 89 3.47 -4.86 -2.48
C VAL A 89 4.03 -5.50 -1.21
N GLN A 90 3.16 -5.81 -0.23
CA GLN A 90 3.54 -6.51 1.00
C GLN A 90 4.25 -7.85 0.72
N PRO A 91 5.14 -8.30 1.63
CA PRO A 91 5.71 -9.64 1.59
C PRO A 91 4.66 -10.76 1.52
N VAL A 92 5.11 -11.94 1.11
CA VAL A 92 4.25 -13.10 0.83
C VAL A 92 4.41 -14.23 1.84
N ASP A 93 5.14 -14.00 2.93
CA ASP A 93 5.33 -14.99 3.98
C ASP A 93 4.07 -15.15 4.87
N PRO A 94 3.75 -16.38 5.32
CA PRO A 94 4.42 -17.63 4.99
C PRO A 94 3.88 -18.23 3.67
N LEU A 95 4.79 -18.65 2.79
CA LEU A 95 4.45 -19.14 1.44
C LEU A 95 3.54 -20.39 1.42
N ASP A 96 3.56 -21.23 2.46
CA ASP A 96 2.75 -22.44 2.56
C ASP A 96 1.26 -22.18 2.91
N ALA A 97 0.92 -20.95 3.29
CA ALA A 97 -0.47 -20.52 3.49
C ALA A 97 -1.19 -20.12 2.18
N TRP A 98 -0.48 -20.09 1.04
CA TRP A 98 -1.04 -19.74 -0.27
C TRP A 98 -1.54 -20.98 -1.03
N GLN A 99 -2.76 -20.91 -1.55
CA GLN A 99 -3.37 -21.93 -2.41
C GLN A 99 -2.95 -21.79 -3.89
N HIS A 100 -2.57 -20.58 -4.29
CA HIS A 100 -2.08 -20.22 -5.63
C HIS A 100 -0.77 -19.44 -5.48
N PRO A 101 0.22 -19.59 -6.40
CA PRO A 101 1.49 -18.90 -6.24
C PRO A 101 1.27 -17.38 -6.25
N PRO A 102 1.80 -16.62 -5.27
CA PRO A 102 1.43 -15.23 -5.06
C PRO A 102 1.73 -14.32 -6.26
N PHE A 103 2.74 -14.65 -7.07
CA PHE A 103 3.15 -13.87 -8.25
C PHE A 103 2.78 -14.55 -9.58
N GLU A 104 1.89 -15.54 -9.58
CA GLU A 104 1.30 -16.15 -10.78
C GLU A 104 -0.22 -15.90 -10.78
N PRO A 105 -0.71 -14.81 -11.42
CA PRO A 105 -2.10 -14.41 -11.34
C PRO A 105 -3.05 -15.53 -11.79
N THR A 106 -3.88 -16.01 -10.86
CA THR A 106 -4.67 -17.23 -11.05
C THR A 106 -6.17 -16.91 -10.99
N VAL A 107 -6.90 -17.20 -12.08
CA VAL A 107 -8.35 -16.97 -12.15
C VAL A 107 -9.11 -18.18 -11.59
N VAL A 108 -9.98 -17.95 -10.61
CA VAL A 108 -10.87 -18.95 -10.01
C VAL A 108 -12.30 -18.42 -10.02
N GLY A 109 -13.12 -18.91 -10.95
CA GLY A 109 -14.47 -18.37 -11.16
C GLY A 109 -14.41 -16.92 -11.62
N GLU A 110 -14.95 -16.01 -10.82
CA GLU A 110 -14.94 -14.55 -11.07
C GLU A 110 -13.81 -13.82 -10.33
N GLN A 111 -12.94 -14.53 -9.61
CA GLN A 111 -11.87 -13.95 -8.80
C GLN A 111 -10.51 -14.08 -9.50
N LEU A 112 -9.71 -13.03 -9.43
CA LEU A 112 -8.28 -13.06 -9.76
C LEU A 112 -7.47 -13.09 -8.46
N HIS A 113 -6.75 -14.19 -8.22
CA HIS A 113 -5.91 -14.40 -7.05
C HIS A 113 -4.45 -14.04 -7.35
N GLY A 114 -3.79 -13.34 -6.43
CA GLY A 114 -2.39 -12.92 -6.54
C GLY A 114 -2.04 -11.77 -5.59
N ARG A 115 -0.77 -11.65 -5.21
CA ARG A 115 -0.27 -10.53 -4.39
C ARG A 115 -0.31 -9.22 -5.19
N GLY A 116 -1.00 -8.25 -4.65
CA GLY A 116 -1.33 -6.97 -5.26
C GLY A 116 -2.34 -7.05 -6.40
N ALA A 117 -3.20 -8.08 -6.39
CA ALA A 117 -4.35 -8.15 -7.28
C ALA A 117 -5.43 -7.14 -6.86
N SER A 118 -5.61 -6.89 -5.56
CA SER A 118 -6.43 -5.81 -5.03
C SER A 118 -5.61 -4.54 -4.75
N ASP A 119 -4.35 -4.70 -4.35
CA ASP A 119 -3.58 -3.68 -3.63
C ASP A 119 -2.17 -3.49 -4.24
N ASP A 120 -1.93 -2.50 -5.10
CA ASP A 120 -2.87 -1.55 -5.72
C ASP A 120 -2.98 -1.78 -7.26
N LYS A 121 -2.28 -2.79 -7.79
CA LYS A 121 -2.14 -2.99 -9.25
C LYS A 121 -3.46 -3.26 -9.95
N GLY A 122 -4.44 -3.83 -9.25
CA GLY A 122 -5.81 -3.98 -9.75
C GLY A 122 -6.52 -2.64 -9.97
N GLN A 123 -6.40 -1.71 -9.02
CA GLN A 123 -7.05 -0.40 -9.08
C GLN A 123 -6.36 0.48 -10.15
N MET A 124 -5.03 0.45 -10.21
CA MET A 124 -4.29 1.11 -11.31
C MET A 124 -4.66 0.53 -12.69
N LEU A 125 -4.84 -0.78 -12.81
CA LEU A 125 -5.32 -1.41 -14.05
C LEU A 125 -6.75 -0.99 -14.40
N MET A 126 -7.64 -0.86 -13.40
CA MET A 126 -9.02 -0.38 -13.57
C MET A 126 -9.05 1.01 -14.21
N HIS A 127 -8.15 1.94 -13.84
CA HIS A 127 -8.06 3.25 -14.49
C HIS A 127 -7.63 3.19 -15.95
N LEU A 128 -6.63 2.36 -16.28
CA LEU A 128 -6.19 2.14 -17.65
C LEU A 128 -7.32 1.56 -18.53
N LEU A 129 -8.04 0.57 -17.99
CA LEU A 129 -9.22 -0.01 -18.64
C LEU A 129 -10.35 1.01 -18.79
N GLY A 130 -10.54 1.92 -17.82
CA GLY A 130 -11.53 2.99 -17.90
C GLY A 130 -11.24 4.01 -19.00
N VAL A 131 -9.97 4.37 -19.21
CA VAL A 131 -9.56 5.20 -20.36
C VAL A 131 -9.82 4.47 -21.67
N GLN A 132 -9.43 3.19 -21.79
CA GLN A 132 -9.70 2.39 -22.98
C GLN A 132 -11.20 2.29 -23.29
N ALA A 133 -12.02 1.94 -22.29
CA ALA A 133 -13.47 1.81 -22.43
C ALA A 133 -14.14 3.14 -22.82
N HIS A 134 -13.66 4.27 -22.31
CA HIS A 134 -14.11 5.60 -22.73
C HIS A 134 -13.85 5.85 -24.21
N LEU A 135 -12.63 5.59 -24.70
CA LEU A 135 -12.26 5.78 -26.11
C LEU A 135 -13.09 4.87 -27.03
N GLU A 136 -13.23 3.60 -26.69
CA GLU A 136 -14.01 2.62 -27.47
C GLU A 136 -15.51 2.97 -27.50
N ALA A 137 -16.11 3.37 -26.37
CA ALA A 137 -17.53 3.67 -26.28
C ALA A 137 -17.92 5.00 -26.97
N THR A 138 -16.99 5.95 -27.09
CA THR A 138 -17.23 7.26 -27.72
C THR A 138 -16.75 7.33 -29.18
N GLY A 139 -15.82 6.46 -29.58
CA GLY A 139 -15.08 6.59 -30.83
C GLY A 139 -14.06 7.74 -30.82
N ALA A 140 -13.75 8.31 -29.65
CA ALA A 140 -12.74 9.36 -29.50
C ALA A 140 -11.31 8.80 -29.66
N HIS A 141 -10.37 9.69 -29.98
CA HIS A 141 -8.95 9.37 -30.14
C HIS A 141 -8.08 9.88 -28.96
N ALA A 142 -8.70 10.58 -28.01
CA ALA A 142 -8.11 11.12 -26.79
C ALA A 142 -9.19 11.15 -25.69
N PRO A 143 -8.81 11.07 -24.39
CA PRO A 143 -9.77 11.15 -23.29
C PRO A 143 -10.47 12.51 -23.21
N ALA A 144 -11.61 12.55 -22.52
CA ALA A 144 -12.36 13.79 -22.25
C ALA A 144 -11.63 14.77 -21.32
N VAL A 145 -10.78 14.26 -20.41
CA VAL A 145 -9.92 15.03 -19.50
C VAL A 145 -8.46 14.62 -19.70
N THR A 146 -7.51 15.51 -19.39
CA THR A 146 -6.09 15.13 -19.41
C THR A 146 -5.81 14.22 -18.23
N VAL A 147 -5.52 12.94 -18.48
CA VAL A 147 -5.27 11.94 -17.44
C VAL A 147 -3.77 11.82 -17.21
N LYS A 148 -3.32 12.23 -16.03
CA LYS A 148 -1.97 11.96 -15.51
C LYS A 148 -2.02 10.74 -14.59
N LEU A 149 -0.96 9.94 -14.59
CA LEU A 149 -0.77 8.83 -13.66
C LEU A 149 0.54 9.05 -12.90
N LEU A 150 0.53 8.90 -11.58
CA LEU A 150 1.72 8.78 -10.73
C LEU A 150 1.62 7.45 -9.97
N VAL A 151 2.48 6.50 -10.30
CA VAL A 151 2.55 5.19 -9.64
C VAL A 151 3.86 5.11 -8.87
N GLU A 152 3.83 5.26 -7.55
CA GLU A 152 5.04 5.15 -6.73
C GLU A 152 5.41 3.69 -6.42
N GLY A 153 6.55 3.50 -5.77
CA GLY A 153 7.09 2.17 -5.48
C GLY A 153 7.60 2.00 -4.06
N GLU A 154 7.13 2.83 -3.11
CA GLU A 154 7.53 2.78 -1.70
C GLU A 154 6.33 2.87 -0.72
N GLU A 155 5.08 2.75 -1.17
CA GLU A 155 3.90 2.98 -0.30
C GLU A 155 3.85 1.98 0.85
N GLU A 156 4.05 0.70 0.54
CA GLU A 156 4.05 -0.41 1.51
C GLU A 156 5.26 -0.31 2.48
N SER A 157 6.19 0.60 2.16
CA SER A 157 7.35 1.01 2.96
C SER A 157 7.18 2.41 3.60
N ARG A 158 5.96 2.96 3.63
CA ARG A 158 5.52 4.28 4.17
C ARG A 158 5.94 5.51 3.35
N SER A 159 6.15 5.36 2.04
CA SER A 159 6.44 6.46 1.10
C SER A 159 7.50 7.48 1.59
N PRO A 160 8.68 7.06 2.09
CA PRO A 160 9.63 7.96 2.76
C PRO A 160 10.13 9.11 1.87
N HIS A 161 10.03 8.98 0.54
CA HIS A 161 10.46 9.99 -0.42
C HIS A 161 9.34 10.72 -1.18
N ILE A 162 8.05 10.34 -1.04
CA ILE A 162 6.97 10.90 -1.87
C ILE A 162 6.85 12.42 -1.74
N ALA A 163 6.99 12.96 -0.53
CA ALA A 163 6.94 14.41 -0.30
C ALA A 163 8.06 15.18 -1.03
N ALA A 164 9.24 14.55 -1.23
CA ALA A 164 10.31 15.14 -2.02
C ALA A 164 10.02 15.03 -3.52
N LEU A 165 9.52 13.88 -3.99
CA LEU A 165 9.11 13.67 -5.38
C LEU A 165 8.04 14.68 -5.81
N LEU A 166 6.99 14.86 -5.00
CA LEU A 166 5.92 15.83 -5.26
C LEU A 166 6.43 17.27 -5.31
N ALA A 167 7.42 17.62 -4.49
CA ALA A 167 8.03 18.96 -4.51
C ALA A 167 8.89 19.17 -5.76
N ASP A 168 9.78 18.22 -6.06
CA ASP A 168 10.74 18.28 -7.18
C ASP A 168 10.04 18.22 -8.55
N HIS A 169 8.85 17.59 -8.64
CA HIS A 169 8.05 17.46 -9.88
C HIS A 169 6.72 18.25 -9.85
N SER A 170 6.59 19.24 -8.95
CA SER A 170 5.35 20.01 -8.76
C SER A 170 4.76 20.61 -10.05
N ASP A 171 5.58 21.20 -10.93
CA ASP A 171 5.14 21.72 -12.23
C ASP A 171 4.60 20.63 -13.18
N GLU A 172 5.19 19.43 -13.14
CA GLU A 172 4.81 18.30 -13.99
C GLU A 172 3.53 17.61 -13.47
N LEU A 173 3.36 17.57 -12.15
CA LEU A 173 2.23 16.95 -11.45
C LEU A 173 1.03 17.89 -11.24
N ALA A 174 1.15 19.18 -11.57
CA ALA A 174 0.07 20.15 -11.48
C ALA A 174 -1.22 19.66 -12.16
N CYS A 175 -2.35 19.72 -11.45
CA CYS A 175 -3.63 19.17 -11.86
C CYS A 175 -4.79 19.91 -11.15
N ASP A 176 -5.99 19.80 -11.73
CA ASP A 176 -7.23 20.36 -11.19
C ASP A 176 -7.89 19.41 -10.16
N ALA A 177 -7.66 18.11 -10.29
CA ALA A 177 -8.13 17.08 -9.37
C ALA A 177 -7.13 15.95 -9.18
N ILE A 178 -7.08 15.38 -7.98
CA ILE A 178 -6.36 14.14 -7.66
C ILE A 178 -7.39 13.05 -7.34
N VAL A 179 -7.19 11.86 -7.91
CA VAL A 179 -7.94 10.64 -7.62
C VAL A 179 -6.96 9.64 -7.01
N VAL A 180 -7.25 9.15 -5.81
CA VAL A 180 -6.43 8.14 -5.10
C VAL A 180 -7.23 6.86 -5.03
N THR A 181 -6.67 5.74 -5.48
CA THR A 181 -7.48 4.52 -5.69
C THR A 181 -7.11 3.31 -4.86
N ASP A 182 -6.50 3.54 -3.71
CA ASP A 182 -6.21 2.51 -2.71
C ASP A 182 -7.26 2.52 -1.57
N THR A 183 -8.50 2.13 -1.86
CA THR A 183 -9.53 1.95 -0.81
C THR A 183 -10.58 0.89 -1.17
N GLY A 184 -11.20 0.30 -0.16
CA GLY A 184 -12.26 -0.69 -0.34
C GLY A 184 -13.69 -0.14 -0.39
N MET A 185 -14.56 -0.83 -1.12
CA MET A 185 -16.02 -0.71 -1.02
C MET A 185 -16.53 -1.31 0.31
N TYR A 186 -17.65 -0.81 0.83
CA TYR A 186 -18.29 -1.37 2.03
C TYR A 186 -18.79 -2.80 1.78
N SER A 187 -19.34 -3.05 0.59
CA SER A 187 -19.74 -4.39 0.14
C SER A 187 -19.76 -4.45 -1.39
N ARG A 188 -19.89 -5.67 -1.96
CA ARG A 188 -20.02 -5.90 -3.41
C ARG A 188 -21.11 -5.03 -4.07
N ASP A 189 -22.18 -4.74 -3.34
CA ASP A 189 -23.35 -4.00 -3.83
C ASP A 189 -23.47 -2.60 -3.19
N THR A 190 -22.44 -2.15 -2.46
CA THR A 190 -22.41 -0.85 -1.79
C THR A 190 -21.06 -0.17 -2.05
N PRO A 191 -20.94 0.67 -3.10
CA PRO A 191 -19.74 1.46 -3.33
C PRO A 191 -19.52 2.43 -2.16
N SER A 192 -18.24 2.69 -1.87
CA SER A 192 -17.83 3.66 -0.86
C SER A 192 -17.02 4.76 -1.52
N MET A 193 -17.08 5.97 -0.93
CA MET A 193 -16.08 7.01 -1.12
C MET A 193 -15.40 7.20 0.23
N CYS A 194 -14.10 6.96 0.31
CA CYS A 194 -13.35 7.35 1.50
C CYS A 194 -13.22 8.88 1.52
N THR A 195 -13.47 9.50 2.66
CA THR A 195 -13.34 10.97 2.85
C THR A 195 -12.20 11.34 3.79
N GLY A 196 -11.45 10.35 4.29
CA GLY A 196 -10.34 10.54 5.21
C GLY A 196 -9.82 9.23 5.78
N MET A 197 -8.49 9.12 5.86
CA MET A 197 -7.78 8.00 6.48
C MET A 197 -7.29 8.38 7.87
N ARG A 198 -7.03 7.38 8.72
CA ARG A 198 -6.33 7.59 10.00
C ARG A 198 -4.84 7.77 9.72
N GLY A 199 -4.22 8.72 10.42
CA GLY A 199 -2.76 8.76 10.53
C GLY A 199 -2.23 7.59 11.37
N MET A 200 -0.96 7.26 11.19
CA MET A 200 -0.25 6.22 11.93
C MET A 200 0.98 6.82 12.62
N ALA A 201 1.30 6.34 13.80
CA ALA A 201 2.47 6.74 14.58
C ALA A 201 3.15 5.50 15.15
N ASP A 202 4.31 5.16 14.58
CA ASP A 202 5.11 4.01 15.00
C ASP A 202 6.15 4.42 16.07
N ALA A 203 6.39 3.55 17.03
CA ALA A 203 7.43 3.73 18.05
C ALA A 203 8.10 2.38 18.40
N GLU A 204 9.43 2.33 18.33
CA GLU A 204 10.20 1.20 18.82
C GLU A 204 10.58 1.40 20.30
N VAL A 205 10.23 0.44 21.16
CA VAL A 205 10.59 0.46 22.59
C VAL A 205 11.43 -0.78 22.92
N VAL A 206 12.74 -0.58 23.06
CA VAL A 206 13.69 -1.67 23.32
C VAL A 206 13.88 -1.86 24.82
N PHE A 207 13.50 -3.03 25.34
CA PHE A 207 13.72 -3.41 26.73
C PHE A 207 15.03 -4.18 26.88
N HIS A 208 16.03 -3.59 27.53
CA HIS A 208 17.30 -4.24 27.83
C HIS A 208 17.27 -4.92 29.21
N GLY A 209 17.79 -6.14 29.27
CA GLY A 209 17.90 -6.95 30.50
C GLY A 209 19.36 -7.06 30.97
N ALA A 210 19.78 -8.28 31.28
CA ALA A 210 21.20 -8.58 31.45
C ALA A 210 21.94 -8.55 30.10
N ASP A 211 23.27 -8.37 30.14
CA ASP A 211 24.14 -8.31 28.95
C ASP A 211 24.23 -9.64 28.16
N MET A 212 23.56 -10.70 28.63
CA MET A 212 23.50 -12.02 28.00
C MET A 212 22.23 -12.79 28.43
N ASP A 213 21.83 -13.77 27.64
CA ASP A 213 20.74 -14.69 27.99
C ASP A 213 21.04 -15.46 29.28
N LEU A 214 20.04 -15.51 30.17
CA LEU A 214 20.15 -16.13 31.50
C LEU A 214 19.35 -17.42 31.60
N HIS A 215 19.90 -18.42 32.28
CA HIS A 215 19.20 -19.68 32.53
C HIS A 215 17.95 -19.46 33.43
N SER A 216 16.77 -19.63 32.84
CA SER A 216 15.47 -19.27 33.43
C SER A 216 15.08 -20.03 34.70
N GLY A 217 15.81 -21.08 35.07
CA GLY A 217 15.67 -21.78 36.36
C GLY A 217 16.62 -21.26 37.46
N GLN A 218 17.76 -20.65 37.10
CA GLN A 218 18.76 -20.15 38.06
C GLN A 218 18.48 -18.70 38.47
N PHE A 219 18.00 -17.89 37.53
CA PHE A 219 17.81 -16.43 37.73
C PHE A 219 16.34 -16.02 37.88
N ARG A 220 15.42 -17.00 38.00
CA ARG A 220 13.97 -16.76 38.14
C ARG A 220 13.66 -15.86 39.32
N GLY A 221 13.06 -14.70 39.06
CA GLY A 221 12.65 -13.74 40.09
C GLY A 221 13.81 -13.01 40.78
N ALA A 222 15.07 -13.31 40.45
CA ALA A 222 16.26 -12.60 40.93
C ALA A 222 16.67 -11.46 39.99
N VAL A 223 16.36 -11.58 38.70
CA VAL A 223 16.64 -10.57 37.66
C VAL A 223 15.31 -10.20 36.97
N PRO A 224 14.99 -8.91 36.76
CA PRO A 224 13.85 -8.50 35.95
C PRO A 224 13.95 -9.07 34.53
N ASN A 225 12.85 -9.61 34.01
CA ASN A 225 12.80 -10.17 32.67
C ASN A 225 12.22 -9.12 31.70
N PRO A 226 12.97 -8.64 30.69
CA PRO A 226 12.47 -7.72 29.67
C PRO A 226 11.13 -8.11 29.06
N VAL A 227 10.90 -9.40 28.82
CA VAL A 227 9.64 -9.92 28.26
C VAL A 227 8.45 -9.71 29.20
N THR A 228 8.68 -9.76 30.53
CA THR A 228 7.63 -9.49 31.52
C THR A 228 7.27 -8.00 31.56
N GLU A 229 8.26 -7.11 31.49
CA GLU A 229 8.02 -5.66 31.51
C GLU A 229 7.44 -5.16 30.18
N LEU A 230 7.86 -5.73 29.05
CA LEU A 230 7.21 -5.55 27.74
C LEU A 230 5.73 -5.98 27.79
N ALA A 231 5.43 -7.17 28.33
CA ALA A 231 4.06 -7.64 28.45
C ALA A 231 3.20 -6.74 29.37
N ARG A 232 3.77 -6.20 30.46
CA ARG A 232 3.09 -5.20 31.30
C ARG A 232 2.83 -3.89 30.55
N MET A 233 3.80 -3.40 29.80
CA MET A 233 3.66 -2.18 29.00
C MET A 233 2.55 -2.35 27.96
N LEU A 234 2.59 -3.43 27.18
CA LEU A 234 1.58 -3.73 26.15
C LEU A 234 0.17 -3.85 26.75
N ALA A 235 0.03 -4.53 27.90
CA ALA A 235 -1.24 -4.63 28.61
C ALA A 235 -1.73 -3.28 29.18
N ALA A 236 -0.84 -2.30 29.37
CA ALA A 236 -1.18 -0.96 29.85
C ALA A 236 -1.35 0.08 28.73
N LEU A 237 -1.25 -0.32 27.45
CA LEU A 237 -1.57 0.58 26.32
C LEU A 237 -3.07 0.79 26.15
N HIS A 238 -3.90 -0.14 26.65
CA HIS A 238 -5.36 -0.05 26.61
C HIS A 238 -5.98 -0.33 27.98
N ASP A 239 -7.18 0.21 28.24
CA ASP A 239 -7.98 -0.12 29.43
C ASP A 239 -8.87 -1.36 29.21
N ASP A 240 -9.59 -1.77 30.25
CA ASP A 240 -10.48 -2.95 30.23
C ASP A 240 -11.66 -2.78 29.24
N GLU A 241 -11.98 -1.55 28.84
CA GLU A 241 -12.95 -1.19 27.81
C GLU A 241 -12.35 -1.09 26.39
N GLY A 242 -11.03 -1.30 26.23
CA GLY A 242 -10.32 -1.26 24.95
C GLY A 242 -9.99 0.14 24.43
N ARG A 243 -10.07 1.18 25.27
CA ARG A 243 -9.64 2.55 24.94
C ARG A 243 -8.14 2.69 25.11
N VAL A 244 -7.51 3.63 24.41
CA VAL A 244 -6.07 3.92 24.57
C VAL A 244 -5.82 4.58 25.93
N ALA A 245 -4.99 3.95 26.77
CA ALA A 245 -4.75 4.38 28.14
C ALA A 245 -3.54 5.33 28.29
N ILE A 246 -2.92 5.75 27.18
CA ILE A 246 -1.80 6.69 27.17
C ILE A 246 -2.27 8.08 27.67
N PRO A 247 -1.65 8.66 28.72
CA PRO A 247 -2.03 9.97 29.23
C PRO A 247 -1.98 11.07 28.16
N GLY A 248 -3.03 11.88 28.07
CA GLY A 248 -3.16 12.97 27.10
C GLY A 248 -3.55 12.54 25.68
N PHE A 249 -3.71 11.24 25.40
CA PHE A 249 -4.02 10.75 24.04
C PHE A 249 -5.30 11.36 23.44
N TYR A 250 -6.30 11.66 24.27
CA TYR A 250 -7.57 12.22 23.83
C TYR A 250 -7.62 13.75 23.80
N ASP A 251 -6.56 14.46 24.22
CA ASP A 251 -6.58 15.93 24.38
C ASP A 251 -6.74 16.64 23.03
N ASP A 252 -6.12 16.11 21.98
CA ASP A 252 -6.19 16.61 20.59
C ASP A 252 -7.19 15.84 19.70
N VAL A 253 -7.93 14.86 20.26
CA VAL A 253 -8.90 14.06 19.49
C VAL A 253 -10.12 14.92 19.15
N ARG A 254 -10.17 15.34 17.88
CA ARG A 254 -11.31 16.06 17.32
C ARG A 254 -12.51 15.13 17.20
N GLU A 255 -13.51 15.39 18.05
CA GLU A 255 -14.83 14.78 17.96
C GLU A 255 -15.44 15.00 16.57
N PRO A 256 -15.79 13.94 15.79
CA PRO A 256 -16.27 14.09 14.42
C PRO A 256 -17.52 14.99 14.36
N PRO A 257 -17.65 15.93 13.41
CA PRO A 257 -18.80 16.81 13.32
C PRO A 257 -20.15 16.08 13.39
N VAL A 258 -21.20 16.75 13.87
CA VAL A 258 -22.55 16.14 13.98
C VAL A 258 -23.03 15.62 12.62
N ALA A 259 -22.71 16.31 11.52
CA ALA A 259 -23.00 15.85 10.16
C ALA A 259 -22.26 14.56 9.78
N GLU A 260 -20.98 14.43 10.14
CA GLU A 260 -20.15 13.24 9.86
C GLU A 260 -20.58 12.04 10.72
N ARG A 261 -20.82 12.25 12.02
CA ARG A 261 -21.44 11.22 12.89
C ARG A 261 -22.81 10.81 12.38
N ALA A 262 -23.61 11.77 11.93
CA ALA A 262 -24.87 11.46 11.29
C ALA A 262 -24.64 10.69 9.99
N ALA A 263 -23.63 11.00 9.16
CA ALA A 263 -23.29 10.28 7.94
C ALA A 263 -22.83 8.84 8.21
N PHE A 264 -22.01 8.58 9.23
CA PHE A 264 -21.64 7.21 9.63
C PHE A 264 -22.83 6.42 10.17
N ALA A 265 -23.73 7.05 10.93
CA ALA A 265 -25.01 6.45 11.32
C ALA A 265 -25.94 6.22 10.11
N ARG A 266 -25.63 6.84 8.96
CA ARG A 266 -26.39 6.92 7.73
C ARG A 266 -25.65 6.24 6.55
N LEU A 267 -25.44 4.92 6.64
CA LEU A 267 -24.82 4.13 5.55
C LEU A 267 -25.74 3.28 4.64
N PRO A 268 -26.42 2.22 5.12
CA PRO A 268 -27.86 2.34 5.39
C PRO A 268 -28.06 2.73 6.87
N PHE A 269 -28.61 3.91 7.26
CA PHE A 269 -29.42 5.01 6.63
C PHE A 269 -28.66 5.92 5.60
N ASP A 270 -28.93 7.23 5.42
CA ASP A 270 -28.50 7.98 4.19
C ASP A 270 -27.90 9.44 4.34
N GLU A 271 -26.62 9.66 3.92
CA GLU A 271 -26.16 10.72 2.94
C GLU A 271 -25.52 12.12 3.30
N PHE A 272 -24.66 12.66 2.37
CA PHE A 272 -24.08 14.03 2.13
C PHE A 272 -22.87 14.55 2.99
N ASP A 273 -21.95 15.44 2.54
CA ASP A 273 -21.68 16.17 1.26
C ASP A 273 -20.20 16.71 1.20
N ALA A 274 -19.46 16.59 0.08
CA ALA A 274 -18.25 17.35 -0.38
C ALA A 274 -17.21 16.49 -1.17
N PRO A 275 -16.47 17.03 -2.17
CA PRO A 275 -15.65 16.21 -3.09
C PRO A 275 -14.18 16.05 -2.67
N LEU A 276 -13.82 14.82 -2.26
CA LEU A 276 -12.48 14.24 -2.43
C LEU A 276 -12.69 12.78 -2.85
N ALA A 277 -12.32 12.44 -4.09
CA ALA A 277 -12.68 11.17 -4.69
C ALA A 277 -11.62 10.10 -4.45
N PHE A 278 -11.75 9.38 -3.33
CA PHE A 278 -11.19 8.03 -3.24
C PHE A 278 -12.14 7.04 -3.92
N LEU A 279 -11.60 6.26 -4.86
CA LEU A 279 -12.36 5.30 -5.66
C LEU A 279 -11.62 3.96 -5.61
N GLY A 280 -12.28 2.86 -5.25
CA GLY A 280 -11.65 1.55 -5.37
C GLY A 280 -12.68 0.44 -5.31
N VAL A 281 -12.29 -0.74 -5.81
CA VAL A 281 -13.17 -1.90 -5.97
C VAL A 281 -12.83 -3.06 -5.03
N GLY A 282 -11.89 -2.84 -4.10
CA GLY A 282 -11.51 -3.83 -3.10
C GLY A 282 -12.67 -4.16 -2.15
N LEU A 283 -12.73 -5.41 -1.66
CA LEU A 283 -13.73 -5.88 -0.71
C LEU A 283 -13.13 -6.28 0.65
N PRO A 284 -13.92 -6.28 1.74
CA PRO A 284 -13.45 -6.74 3.05
C PRO A 284 -12.93 -8.20 3.10
N ASP A 285 -13.27 -9.03 2.10
CA ASP A 285 -12.82 -10.43 1.97
C ASP A 285 -11.69 -10.62 0.95
N ASP A 286 -11.16 -9.55 0.35
CA ASP A 286 -10.06 -9.59 -0.64
C ASP A 286 -8.71 -10.00 -0.03
N ARG A 287 -8.60 -10.08 1.31
CA ARG A 287 -7.38 -10.49 2.03
C ARG A 287 -6.15 -9.65 1.68
N ILE A 288 -6.36 -8.34 1.52
CA ILE A 288 -5.31 -7.32 1.50
C ILE A 288 -4.28 -7.61 2.61
N HIS A 289 -3.00 -7.49 2.25
CA HIS A 289 -1.82 -7.83 3.06
C HIS A 289 -1.69 -9.31 3.52
N ALA A 290 -2.64 -10.21 3.23
CA ALA A 290 -2.64 -11.60 3.72
C ALA A 290 -2.53 -12.67 2.60
N PRO A 291 -2.20 -13.94 2.94
CA PRO A 291 -2.17 -15.03 1.96
C PRO A 291 -3.53 -15.28 1.30
N ASN A 292 -3.50 -15.58 0.00
CA ASN A 292 -4.68 -15.72 -0.86
C ASN A 292 -5.44 -14.40 -1.05
N GLU A 293 -4.69 -13.30 -1.23
CA GLU A 293 -5.22 -12.04 -1.73
C GLU A 293 -5.90 -12.25 -3.10
N LYS A 294 -7.08 -11.65 -3.27
CA LYS A 294 -7.88 -11.72 -4.50
C LYS A 294 -8.55 -10.40 -4.80
N VAL A 295 -9.00 -10.24 -6.03
CA VAL A 295 -9.93 -9.18 -6.46
C VAL A 295 -11.05 -9.78 -7.31
N GLU A 296 -12.25 -9.19 -7.26
CA GLU A 296 -13.38 -9.61 -8.08
C GLU A 296 -13.31 -8.98 -9.49
N ILE A 297 -13.13 -9.79 -10.52
CA ILE A 297 -13.03 -9.34 -11.93
C ILE A 297 -14.28 -8.52 -12.36
N PRO A 298 -15.53 -8.91 -12.00
CA PRO A 298 -16.69 -8.09 -12.32
C PRO A 298 -16.68 -6.71 -11.65
N LEU A 299 -16.03 -6.56 -10.48
CA LEU A 299 -15.90 -5.26 -9.83
C LEU A 299 -14.82 -4.42 -10.49
N LEU A 300 -13.67 -4.99 -10.89
CA LEU A 300 -12.69 -4.28 -11.73
C LEU A 300 -13.32 -3.72 -13.01
N HIS A 301 -14.17 -4.49 -13.68
CA HIS A 301 -14.88 -4.02 -14.89
C HIS A 301 -15.89 -2.91 -14.57
N ARG A 302 -16.70 -3.03 -13.51
CA ARG A 302 -17.61 -1.96 -13.07
C ARG A 302 -16.87 -0.70 -12.63
N GLY A 303 -15.71 -0.85 -12.00
CA GLY A 303 -14.84 0.25 -11.64
C GLY A 303 -14.25 0.96 -12.87
N ALA A 304 -13.88 0.21 -13.92
CA ALA A 304 -13.45 0.77 -15.19
C ALA A 304 -14.60 1.51 -15.90
N GLU A 305 -15.83 0.98 -15.86
CA GLU A 305 -17.04 1.69 -16.33
C GLU A 305 -17.28 2.98 -15.52
N ALA A 306 -17.15 2.93 -14.19
CA ALA A 306 -17.31 4.10 -13.31
C ALA A 306 -16.23 5.16 -13.57
N ALA A 307 -14.97 4.77 -13.75
CA ALA A 307 -13.89 5.67 -14.15
C ALA A 307 -14.16 6.29 -15.53
N ALA A 308 -14.60 5.49 -16.51
CA ALA A 308 -14.98 5.96 -17.84
C ALA A 308 -16.18 6.92 -17.84
N LEU A 309 -17.04 6.88 -16.82
CA LEU A 309 -18.11 7.84 -16.58
C LEU A 309 -17.60 9.08 -15.85
N LEU A 310 -16.78 8.92 -14.81
CA LEU A 310 -16.12 10.02 -14.08
C LEU A 310 -15.35 10.94 -15.03
N TRP A 311 -14.56 10.38 -15.94
CA TRP A 311 -13.81 11.15 -16.96
C TRP A 311 -14.69 12.02 -17.85
N ARG A 312 -15.93 11.61 -18.13
CA ARG A 312 -16.90 12.43 -18.88
C ARG A 312 -17.54 13.48 -17.99
N LEU A 313 -17.99 13.09 -16.79
CA LEU A 313 -18.64 13.99 -15.84
C LEU A 313 -17.74 15.14 -15.38
N LEU A 314 -16.43 14.92 -15.24
CA LEU A 314 -15.48 15.97 -14.84
C LEU A 314 -15.35 17.08 -15.91
N ASP A 315 -15.39 16.73 -17.20
CA ASP A 315 -15.41 17.72 -18.28
C ASP A 315 -16.81 18.36 -18.43
N GLU A 316 -17.87 17.55 -18.48
CA GLU A 316 -19.27 18.02 -18.58
C GLU A 316 -19.67 18.97 -17.44
N ARG A 317 -19.05 18.85 -16.25
CA ARG A 317 -19.32 19.67 -15.07
C ARG A 317 -18.20 20.66 -14.73
N ARG A 318 -17.22 20.89 -15.63
CA ARG A 318 -16.02 21.69 -15.32
C ARG A 318 -16.32 23.09 -14.77
N GLU A 319 -17.34 23.77 -15.30
CA GLU A 319 -17.81 25.07 -14.79
C GLU A 319 -18.46 24.99 -13.39
N GLU A 320 -19.22 23.93 -13.10
CA GLU A 320 -19.86 23.72 -11.79
C GLU A 320 -18.84 23.34 -10.70
N LEU A 321 -17.76 22.66 -11.10
CA LEU A 321 -16.65 22.26 -10.22
C LEU A 321 -15.59 23.35 -10.04
N GLY A 322 -15.67 24.45 -10.81
CA GLY A 322 -14.72 25.56 -10.75
C GLY A 322 -13.37 25.28 -11.42
N PHE A 323 -13.29 24.32 -12.33
CA PHE A 323 -12.09 24.06 -13.11
C PHE A 323 -11.94 25.10 -14.24
N GLY A 324 -10.73 25.63 -14.44
CA GLY A 324 -10.41 26.59 -15.52
C GLY A 324 -10.66 28.07 -15.22
N SER A 325 -10.49 28.52 -13.97
CA SER A 325 -10.59 29.95 -13.57
C SER A 325 -9.23 30.64 -13.32
#